data_AF-A0A382HL12-F1
#
_entry.id   AF-A0A382HL12-F1
#
_cell.length_a   1.000
_cell.length_b   1.000
_cell.length_c   1.000
_cell.angle_alpha   90.00
_cell.angle_beta   90.00
_cell.angle_gamma   90.00
#
_symmetry.space_group_name_H-M   'P 1'
#
loop_
_entity.id
_entity.type
_entity.pdbx_description
1 polymer ?
#
loop_
_entity_poly.entity_id
_entity_poly.type
_entity_poly.pdbx_seq_one_letter_code
_entity_poly.pdbx_strand_id
1 'polypeptide(L)'
;MKLKLIYSVISLSILFASGGYDHGTSAGKGNLDLSLTWNPFNYFEQGQSYAVIGYGLTDRLDIHAYYSYMEESKNSNYYGGLFYQLLNSKYFDLSTAIGIRAFKGNTEKHIFFPQLLY
;
A
#
# COMPACT_ATOMS: atom_id res chain seq x y z
N MET A 1 9.00 -2.09 60.52
CA MET A 1 8.86 -2.49 59.10
C MET A 1 8.53 -1.25 58.28
N LYS A 2 9.33 -0.90 57.27
CA LYS A 2 9.01 0.22 56.35
C LYS A 2 8.15 -0.32 55.20
N LEU A 3 6.91 0.16 55.07
CA LEU A 3 6.07 -0.11 53.90
C LEU A 3 6.68 0.61 52.68
N LYS A 4 6.93 -0.13 51.59
CA LYS A 4 7.24 0.46 50.28
C LYS A 4 5.98 0.43 49.44
N LEU A 5 5.56 1.61 48.98
CA LEU A 5 4.45 1.78 48.06
C LEU A 5 4.98 1.60 46.64
N ILE A 6 4.47 0.59 45.92
CA ILE A 6 4.81 0.32 44.52
C ILE A 6 3.61 0.72 43.68
N TYR A 7 3.80 1.66 42.76
CA TYR A 7 2.79 2.07 41.80
C TYR A 7 3.10 1.42 40.44
N SER A 8 2.17 0.60 39.94
CA SER A 8 2.20 0.12 38.56
C SER A 8 1.23 0.95 37.72
N VAL A 9 1.75 1.66 36.72
CA VAL A 9 0.95 2.36 35.71
C VAL A 9 0.90 1.46 34.48
N ILE A 10 -0.29 0.97 34.14
CA ILE A 10 -0.52 0.19 32.92
C ILE A 10 -1.15 1.15 31.89
N SER A 11 -0.41 1.43 30.81
CA SER A 11 -0.91 2.22 29.68
C SER A 11 -1.49 1.26 28.64
N LEU A 12 -2.83 1.23 28.53
CA LEU A 12 -3.54 0.50 27.48
C LEU A 12 -3.90 1.49 26.36
N SER A 13 -3.41 1.26 25.15
CA SER A 13 -3.84 1.97 23.95
C SER A 13 -4.64 1.03 23.04
N ILE A 14 -5.70 1.58 22.43
CA ILE A 14 -6.47 0.91 21.39
C ILE A 14 -5.81 1.26 20.06
N LEU A 15 -5.24 0.28 19.38
CA LEU A 15 -4.68 0.46 18.03
C LEU A 15 -5.78 0.15 17.01
N PHE A 16 -6.14 1.15 16.22
CA PHE A 16 -6.99 0.96 15.04
C PHE A 16 -6.08 0.81 13.82
N ALA A 17 -6.18 -0.31 13.11
CA ALA A 17 -5.52 -0.47 11.82
C ALA A 17 -6.26 0.41 10.79
N SER A 18 -5.56 1.39 10.21
CA SER A 18 -6.15 2.38 9.29
C SER A 18 -6.33 1.86 7.85
N GLY A 19 -5.90 0.64 7.55
CA GLY A 19 -5.97 0.03 6.22
C GLY A 19 -4.64 -0.60 5.79
N GLY A 20 -4.63 -1.23 4.62
CA GLY A 20 -3.39 -1.65 3.97
C GLY A 20 -2.67 -0.44 3.36
N TYR A 21 -1.38 -0.32 3.63
CA TYR A 21 -0.55 0.72 3.03
C TYR A 21 -0.08 0.29 1.64
N ASP A 22 0.17 1.26 0.77
CA ASP A 22 0.71 1.01 -0.56
C ASP A 22 2.14 0.46 -0.49
N HIS A 23 2.52 -0.34 -1.47
CA HIS A 23 3.85 -0.96 -1.54
C HIS A 23 4.94 0.11 -1.76
N GLY A 24 5.80 0.32 -0.76
CA GLY A 24 6.82 1.38 -0.76
C GLY A 24 8.19 0.98 -1.32
N THR A 25 8.43 -0.31 -1.59
CA THR A 25 9.75 -0.87 -1.94
C THR A 25 9.85 -1.18 -3.45
N SER A 26 11.02 -1.01 -4.08
CA SER A 26 11.26 -1.48 -5.45
C SER A 26 11.47 -3.00 -5.50
N ALA A 27 10.96 -3.64 -6.54
CA ALA A 27 11.18 -5.06 -6.84
C ALA A 27 12.68 -5.40 -6.99
N GLY A 28 13.48 -4.44 -7.45
CA GLY A 28 14.90 -4.63 -7.76
C GLY A 28 15.13 -5.19 -9.16
N LYS A 29 16.32 -4.94 -9.73
CA LYS A 29 16.59 -5.17 -11.15
C LYS A 29 16.37 -6.63 -11.56
N GLY A 30 15.50 -6.83 -12.55
CA GLY A 30 15.19 -8.15 -13.13
C GLY A 30 14.24 -9.00 -12.30
N ASN A 31 13.73 -8.49 -11.18
CA ASN A 31 12.79 -9.19 -10.33
C ASN A 31 11.35 -8.84 -10.69
N LEU A 32 10.48 -9.85 -10.57
CA LEU A 32 9.05 -9.69 -10.55
C LEU A 32 8.59 -9.67 -9.10
N ASP A 33 7.88 -8.62 -8.70
CA ASP A 33 7.21 -8.55 -7.40
C ASP A 33 5.68 -8.66 -7.57
N LEU A 34 5.06 -9.36 -6.63
CA LEU A 34 3.62 -9.62 -6.58
C LEU A 34 3.14 -9.47 -5.14
N SER A 35 2.36 -8.43 -4.89
CA SER A 35 1.77 -8.16 -3.57
C SER A 35 0.25 -8.27 -3.62
N LEU A 36 -0.34 -8.97 -2.64
CA LEU A 36 -1.78 -9.20 -2.55
C LEU A 36 -2.31 -8.75 -1.19
N THR A 37 -3.36 -7.94 -1.21
CA THR A 37 -4.20 -7.63 -0.05
C THR A 37 -5.57 -8.21 -0.32
N TRP A 38 -6.10 -9.02 0.59
CA TRP A 38 -7.35 -9.73 0.36
C TRP A 38 -8.40 -9.41 1.43
N ASN A 39 -9.57 -8.95 1.00
CA ASN A 39 -10.79 -8.92 1.79
C ASN A 39 -11.58 -10.24 1.56
N PRO A 40 -11.44 -11.24 2.45
CA PRO A 40 -11.98 -12.58 2.21
C PRO A 40 -13.50 -12.53 2.13
N PHE A 41 -14.05 -13.04 1.02
CA PHE A 41 -15.48 -13.06 0.73
C PHE A 41 -16.15 -11.68 0.82
N ASN A 42 -15.38 -10.60 0.68
CA ASN A 42 -15.81 -9.23 0.93
C ASN A 42 -16.46 -9.02 2.31
N TYR A 43 -15.94 -9.70 3.33
CA TYR A 43 -16.48 -9.66 4.69
C TYR A 43 -16.50 -8.25 5.29
N PHE A 44 -15.46 -7.45 5.04
CA PHE A 44 -15.37 -6.08 5.54
C PHE A 44 -15.97 -5.12 4.51
N GLU A 45 -17.04 -4.40 4.89
CA GLU A 45 -17.71 -3.42 4.02
C GLU A 45 -16.76 -2.32 3.55
N GLN A 46 -15.94 -1.79 4.46
CA GLN A 46 -14.89 -0.80 4.18
C GLN A 46 -13.59 -1.44 3.64
N GLY A 47 -13.60 -2.74 3.38
CA GLY A 47 -12.43 -3.50 2.97
C GLY A 47 -12.16 -3.38 1.47
N GLN A 48 -10.88 -3.45 1.13
CA GLN A 48 -10.40 -3.46 -0.24
C GLN A 48 -9.61 -4.74 -0.51
N SER A 49 -9.82 -5.33 -1.68
CA SER A 49 -8.91 -6.33 -2.24
C SER A 49 -8.02 -5.67 -3.28
N TYR A 50 -6.73 -5.98 -3.24
CA TYR A 50 -5.70 -5.32 -4.01
C TYR A 50 -4.70 -6.34 -4.55
N ALA A 51 -4.29 -6.17 -5.80
CA ALA A 51 -3.20 -6.92 -6.39
C ALA A 51 -2.25 -5.94 -7.06
N VAL A 52 -0.98 -6.02 -6.69
CA VAL A 52 0.11 -5.20 -7.23
C VAL A 52 1.08 -6.09 -7.97
N ILE A 53 1.55 -5.61 -9.11
CA ILE A 53 2.63 -6.23 -9.87
C ILE A 53 3.69 -5.17 -10.17
N GLY A 54 4.94 -5.52 -9.86
CA GLY A 54 6.11 -4.72 -10.13
C GLY A 54 7.12 -5.51 -10.95
N TYR A 55 7.75 -4.89 -11.94
CA TYR A 55 8.93 -5.45 -12.61
C TYR A 55 10.07 -4.44 -12.58
N GLY A 56 11.17 -4.80 -11.90
CA GLY A 56 12.30 -3.90 -11.72
C GLY A 56 13.15 -3.77 -12.97
N LEU A 57 13.14 -2.57 -13.56
CA LEU A 57 14.02 -2.19 -14.67
C LEU A 57 15.45 -1.89 -14.16
N THR A 58 15.54 -1.37 -12.94
CA THR A 58 16.79 -1.12 -12.20
C THR A 58 16.56 -1.46 -10.73
N ASP A 59 17.56 -1.25 -9.87
CA ASP A 59 17.41 -1.46 -8.42
C ASP A 59 16.47 -0.44 -7.73
N ARG A 60 15.96 0.55 -8.47
CA ARG A 60 15.10 1.61 -7.93
C ARG A 60 13.93 2.01 -8.83
N LEU A 61 13.84 1.49 -10.05
CA LEU A 61 12.86 1.91 -11.04
C LEU A 61 12.13 0.70 -11.56
N ASP A 62 10.80 0.71 -11.43
CA ASP A 62 9.96 -0.41 -11.78
C ASP A 62 8.86 0.02 -12.75
N ILE A 63 8.47 -0.90 -13.63
CA ILE A 63 7.12 -0.88 -14.20
C ILE A 63 6.18 -1.35 -13.10
N HIS A 64 5.16 -0.56 -12.80
CA HIS A 64 4.31 -0.78 -11.64
C HIS A 64 2.85 -0.66 -12.03
N ALA A 65 2.05 -1.66 -11.64
CA ALA A 65 0.63 -1.69 -11.91
C ALA A 65 -0.12 -2.30 -10.73
N TYR A 66 -1.39 -1.92 -10.60
CA TYR A 66 -2.28 -2.55 -9.63
C TYR A 66 -3.69 -2.71 -10.17
N TYR A 67 -4.40 -3.65 -9.57
CA TYR A 67 -5.85 -3.78 -9.64
C TYR A 67 -6.43 -3.72 -8.23
N SER A 68 -7.54 -3.00 -8.08
CA SER A 68 -8.24 -2.93 -6.81
C SER A 68 -9.73 -3.14 -6.97
N TYR A 69 -10.33 -3.70 -5.93
CA TYR A 69 -11.77 -3.82 -5.74
C TYR A 69 -12.14 -3.33 -4.34
N MET A 70 -13.04 -2.35 -4.27
CA MET A 70 -13.54 -1.81 -3.02
C MET A 70 -14.98 -2.24 -2.80
N GLU A 71 -15.24 -2.89 -1.67
CA GLU A 71 -16.55 -3.48 -1.39
C GLU A 71 -17.63 -2.39 -1.19
N GLU A 72 -17.34 -1.34 -0.43
CA GLU A 72 -18.25 -0.22 -0.15
C GLU A 72 -18.83 0.40 -1.43
N SER A 73 -17.96 0.73 -2.39
CA SER A 73 -18.37 1.38 -3.65
C SER A 73 -18.76 0.39 -4.75
N LYS A 74 -18.61 -0.93 -4.49
CA LYS A 74 -18.78 -2.00 -5.48
C LYS A 74 -18.04 -1.74 -6.80
N ASN A 75 -16.90 -1.05 -6.74
CA ASN A 75 -16.17 -0.59 -7.91
C ASN A 75 -14.75 -1.16 -7.92
N SER A 76 -14.24 -1.33 -9.13
CA SER A 76 -12.87 -1.75 -9.38
C SER A 76 -12.12 -0.71 -10.21
N ASN A 77 -10.85 -0.52 -9.88
CA ASN A 77 -9.97 0.33 -10.66
C ASN A 77 -8.63 -0.35 -10.90
N TYR A 78 -7.93 0.13 -11.91
CA TYR A 78 -6.63 -0.37 -12.30
C TYR A 78 -5.73 0.79 -12.65
N TYR A 79 -4.46 0.62 -12.32
CA TYR A 79 -3.42 1.59 -12.52
C TYR A 79 -2.25 0.95 -13.24
N GLY A 80 -1.60 1.72 -14.10
CA GLY A 80 -0.32 1.37 -14.70
C GLY A 80 0.56 2.59 -14.80
N GLY A 81 1.84 2.42 -14.49
CA GLY A 81 2.80 3.50 -14.48
C GLY A 81 4.22 3.07 -14.16
N LEU A 82 5.00 4.05 -13.74
CA LEU A 82 6.38 3.90 -13.30
C LEU A 82 6.47 4.20 -11.80
N PHE A 83 7.32 3.45 -11.14
CA PHE A 83 7.63 3.60 -9.73
C PHE A 83 9.11 3.91 -9.57
N TYR A 84 9.46 4.80 -8.64
CA TYR A 84 10.84 5.14 -8.31
C TYR A 84 11.09 5.17 -6.80
N GLN A 85 12.06 4.38 -6.34
CA GLN A 85 12.52 4.36 -4.96
C GLN A 85 13.40 5.59 -4.66
N LEU A 86 12.86 6.51 -3.86
CA LEU A 86 13.57 7.71 -3.40
C LEU A 86 14.52 7.39 -2.25
N LEU A 87 14.04 6.62 -1.28
CA LEU A 87 14.77 6.20 -0.09
C LEU A 87 14.48 4.72 0.17
N ASN A 88 15.52 3.94 0.44
CA ASN A 88 15.39 2.60 1.00
C ASN A 88 16.28 2.55 2.25
N SER A 89 15.70 2.19 3.39
CA SER A 89 16.44 2.11 4.64
C SER A 89 15.91 0.99 5.53
N LYS A 90 16.67 0.66 6.58
CA LYS A 90 16.28 -0.38 7.54
C LYS A 90 14.92 -0.14 8.20
N TYR A 91 14.48 1.11 8.30
CA TYR A 91 13.28 1.48 9.07
C TYR A 91 12.14 2.01 8.21
N PHE A 92 12.45 2.47 6.99
CA PHE A 92 11.53 3.24 6.19
C PHE A 92 11.96 3.25 4.74
N ASP A 93 11.01 2.90 3.88
CA ASP A 93 11.13 3.04 2.44
C ASP A 93 10.20 4.17 1.99
N LEU A 94 10.70 5.01 1.09
CA LEU A 94 9.93 6.06 0.46
C LEU A 94 10.11 5.97 -1.03
N SER A 95 9.00 6.05 -1.74
CA SER A 95 8.99 6.00 -3.19
C SER A 95 7.95 6.94 -3.75
N THR A 96 8.06 7.16 -5.06
CA THR A 96 7.08 7.91 -5.82
C THR A 96 6.61 7.09 -7.01
N ALA A 97 5.37 7.29 -7.42
CA ALA A 97 4.85 6.70 -8.64
C ALA A 97 4.19 7.75 -9.54
N ILE A 98 4.27 7.50 -10.83
CA ILE A 98 3.62 8.27 -11.88
C ILE A 98 2.89 7.34 -12.82
N GLY A 99 1.65 7.66 -13.18
CA GLY A 99 0.89 6.79 -14.07
C GLY A 99 -0.55 7.21 -14.26
N ILE A 100 -1.34 6.28 -14.75
CA ILE A 100 -2.75 6.50 -15.08
C ILE A 100 -3.59 5.46 -14.37
N ARG A 101 -4.65 5.92 -13.70
CA ARG A 101 -5.69 5.08 -13.11
C ARG A 101 -6.97 5.21 -13.92
N ALA A 102 -7.64 4.08 -14.15
CA ALA A 102 -8.96 4.02 -14.76
C ALA A 102 -9.90 3.15 -13.91
N PHE A 103 -11.19 3.40 -14.04
CA PHE A 103 -12.23 2.68 -13.30
C PHE A 103 -13.05 1.83 -14.27
N LYS A 104 -13.44 0.64 -13.83
CA LYS A 104 -14.25 -0.26 -14.66
C LYS A 104 -15.60 0.40 -14.95
N GLY A 105 -15.96 0.47 -16.23
CA GLY A 105 -17.22 1.08 -16.67
C GLY A 105 -17.24 2.61 -16.65
N ASN A 106 -16.12 3.27 -16.37
CA ASN A 106 -15.98 4.72 -16.46
C ASN A 106 -15.00 5.10 -17.58
N THR A 107 -15.31 6.16 -18.32
CA THR A 107 -14.44 6.73 -19.37
C THR A 107 -13.40 7.69 -18.81
N GLU A 108 -13.64 8.23 -17.61
CA GLU A 108 -12.71 9.13 -16.92
C GLU A 108 -11.46 8.39 -16.45
N LYS A 109 -10.32 9.06 -16.63
CA LYS A 109 -9.00 8.56 -16.22
C LYS A 109 -8.35 9.60 -15.34
N HIS A 110 -7.69 9.13 -14.29
CA HIS A 110 -6.97 9.98 -13.35
C HIS A 110 -5.48 9.86 -13.64
N ILE A 111 -4.79 10.99 -13.71
CA ILE A 111 -3.33 11.03 -13.75
C ILE A 111 -2.82 11.03 -12.31
N PHE A 112 -1.90 10.13 -12.01
CA PHE A 112 -1.18 10.07 -10.76
C PHE A 112 0.19 10.69 -10.97
N PHE A 113 0.44 11.87 -10.39
CA PHE A 113 1.71 12.58 -10.53
C PHE A 113 1.90 13.69 -9.47
N PRO A 114 2.95 13.60 -8.61
CA PRO A 114 3.56 12.39 -8.07
C PRO A 114 2.70 11.82 -6.92
N GLN A 115 2.60 10.49 -6.83
CA GLN A 115 2.06 9.83 -5.63
C GLN A 115 3.21 9.33 -4.77
N LEU A 116 3.21 9.70 -3.49
CA LEU A 116 4.12 9.15 -2.50
C LEU A 116 3.61 7.80 -2.01
N LEU A 117 4.53 6.85 -1.85
CA LEU A 117 4.29 5.48 -1.38
C LEU A 117 5.31 5.16 -0.29
N TYR A 118 4.91 4.43 0.75
CA TYR A 118 5.73 4.15 1.93
C TYR A 118 5.22 2.92 2.69
#